data_AF-H3GWC4-F1
#
_entry.id   AF-H3GWC4-F1
#
_cell.length_a   1.000
_cell.length_b   1.000
_cell.length_c   1.000
_cell.angle_alpha   90.00
_cell.angle_beta   90.00
_cell.angle_gamma   90.00
#
_symmetry.space_group_name_H-M   'P 1'
#
loop_
_entity.id
_entity.type
_entity.pdbx_description
1 polymer ?
#
loop_
_entity_poly.entity_id
_entity_poly.type
_entity_poly.pdbx_seq_one_letter_code
_entity_poly.pdbx_strand_id
1 'polypeptide(L)'
;MIRMETVKLQSTLLQSDCAESILVQILLRYIACHGSRYEVLDLLQFGTPDAIVCHSSSGSFFHRPPSTIPSRQYRKVEPLGGYSLVITTQPLTKKPLDKDSVQLLLLKSTPSALGVGNGVLPVERALQEAQLFTRELFHVAAQHYERDLLWSRLLFDDTRGPGAEVARTLVLPADLFRVDVGPQQLEECLKLSICTPLESLDPRLDELLRVPGVCWQELALRLRDIYADQLREFQFQEEDENSSHLLLLCPDTFDLIIHLTFITPKDLPVQPEAAEDGAASVSGDENTNSSSRSASLDISEQFSEGGFEKEVQADIRVEICRREEPSNKQFTFAQRRSISEFVNSIVHWQWRSLMYD
;
A
#
# COMPACT_ATOMS: atom_id res chain seq x y z
N MET A 1 -11.33 -11.25 39.54
CA MET A 1 -10.75 -12.56 39.16
C MET A 1 -9.86 -12.32 37.95
N ILE A 2 -8.61 -12.80 38.00
CA ILE A 2 -7.61 -12.60 36.95
C ILE A 2 -7.44 -13.94 36.22
N ARG A 3 -7.50 -13.92 34.89
CA ARG A 3 -7.08 -15.06 34.06
C ARG A 3 -5.88 -14.65 33.25
N MET A 4 -4.93 -15.57 33.11
CA MET A 4 -3.68 -15.35 32.40
C MET A 4 -3.48 -16.48 31.41
N GLU A 5 -3.07 -16.14 30.18
CA GLU A 5 -2.75 -17.09 29.14
C GLU A 5 -1.55 -16.61 28.31
N THR A 6 -0.80 -17.54 27.73
CA THR A 6 0.23 -17.23 26.73
C THR A 6 -0.31 -17.50 25.34
N VAL A 7 -0.17 -16.53 24.43
CA VAL A 7 -0.50 -16.68 23.01
C VAL A 7 0.78 -16.71 22.20
N LYS A 8 0.97 -17.81 21.47
CA LYS A 8 2.00 -17.93 20.45
C LYS A 8 1.47 -17.36 19.13
N LEU A 9 2.22 -16.43 18.56
CA LEU A 9 1.99 -15.85 17.25
C LEU A 9 2.68 -16.74 16.21
N GLN A 10 2.05 -16.92 15.05
CA GLN A 10 2.65 -17.71 13.98
C GLN A 10 3.74 -16.87 13.31
N SER A 11 4.93 -17.43 13.14
CA SER A 11 6.07 -16.71 12.54
C SER A 11 5.78 -16.27 11.11
N THR A 12 4.92 -16.98 10.37
CA THR A 12 4.45 -16.58 9.03
C THR A 12 3.63 -15.28 9.04
N LEU A 13 2.97 -14.95 10.14
CA LEU A 13 2.24 -13.68 10.29
C LEU A 13 3.19 -12.51 10.66
N LEU A 14 4.44 -12.83 10.97
CA LEU A 14 5.50 -11.90 11.37
C LEU A 14 6.63 -11.85 10.32
N GLN A 15 6.44 -12.54 9.19
CA GLN A 15 7.36 -12.57 8.07
C GLN A 15 6.79 -11.67 6.97
N SER A 16 7.67 -10.84 6.44
CA SER A 16 7.45 -10.02 5.26
C SER A 16 8.37 -10.56 4.18
N ASP A 17 7.96 -10.47 2.92
CA ASP A 17 8.83 -10.78 1.78
C ASP A 17 10.00 -9.78 1.65
N CYS A 18 9.92 -8.65 2.37
CA CYS A 18 10.80 -7.50 2.27
C CYS A 18 11.62 -7.18 3.55
N ALA A 19 11.37 -7.87 4.67
CA ALA A 19 12.07 -7.66 5.94
C ALA A 19 12.30 -8.98 6.70
N GLU A 20 13.42 -9.04 7.45
CA GLU A 20 13.64 -10.11 8.43
C GLU A 20 12.45 -10.20 9.41
N SER A 21 12.25 -11.37 10.01
CA SER A 21 11.16 -11.63 10.98
C SER A 21 10.96 -10.45 11.94
N ILE A 22 9.77 -9.86 11.94
CA ILE A 22 9.46 -8.71 12.79
C ILE A 22 9.34 -9.19 14.23
N LEU A 23 10.17 -8.65 15.12
CA LEU A 23 10.12 -8.99 16.53
C LEU A 23 8.78 -8.56 17.14
N VAL A 24 8.13 -9.45 17.90
CA VAL A 24 6.85 -9.19 18.59
C VAL A 24 6.91 -7.94 19.49
N GLN A 25 8.07 -7.67 20.09
CA GLN A 25 8.30 -6.46 20.89
C GLN A 25 8.20 -5.18 20.06
N ILE A 26 8.69 -5.20 18.82
CA ILE A 26 8.59 -4.05 17.90
C ILE A 26 7.13 -3.83 17.54
N LEU A 27 6.38 -4.90 17.22
CA LEU A 27 4.96 -4.78 16.92
C LEU A 27 4.13 -4.30 18.10
N LEU A 28 4.41 -4.77 19.32
CA LEU A 28 3.70 -4.29 20.51
C LEU A 28 3.93 -2.78 20.72
N ARG A 29 5.17 -2.31 20.54
CA ARG A 29 5.50 -0.89 20.61
C ARG A 29 4.83 -0.09 19.50
N TYR A 30 4.82 -0.63 18.28
CA TYR A 30 4.14 -0.02 17.15
C TYR A 30 2.65 0.13 17.43
N ILE A 31 1.97 -0.93 17.90
CA ILE A 31 0.56 -0.88 18.30
C ILE A 31 0.33 0.20 19.35
N ALA A 32 1.19 0.30 20.36
CA ALA A 32 1.09 1.31 21.40
C ALA A 32 1.23 2.75 20.86
N CYS A 33 2.23 3.00 20.00
CA CYS A 33 2.43 4.29 19.34
C CYS A 33 1.28 4.68 18.40
N HIS A 34 0.57 3.69 17.87
CA HIS A 34 -0.57 3.85 16.96
C HIS A 34 -1.89 3.41 17.60
N GLY A 35 -2.06 3.60 18.91
CA GLY A 35 -3.17 3.03 19.68
C GLY A 35 -4.57 3.39 19.14
N SER A 36 -4.72 4.57 18.52
CA SER A 36 -5.96 5.00 17.87
C SER A 36 -6.38 4.12 16.70
N ARG A 37 -5.45 3.46 15.98
CA ARG A 37 -5.76 2.53 14.89
C ARG A 37 -6.41 1.24 15.36
N TYR A 38 -6.18 0.89 16.63
CA TYR A 38 -6.55 -0.41 17.20
C TYR A 38 -7.49 -0.29 18.40
N GLU A 39 -7.92 0.93 18.74
CA GLU A 39 -8.70 1.24 19.95
C GLU A 39 -8.07 0.70 21.25
N VAL A 40 -6.75 0.76 21.32
CA VAL A 40 -5.98 0.35 22.50
C VAL A 40 -5.37 1.56 23.19
N LEU A 41 -5.16 1.43 24.49
CA LEU A 41 -4.40 2.39 25.29
C LEU A 41 -3.02 1.80 25.58
N ASP A 42 -2.01 2.64 25.42
CA ASP A 42 -0.65 2.32 25.82
C ASP A 42 -0.53 2.24 27.36
N LEU A 43 0.14 1.21 27.85
CA LEU A 43 0.59 1.11 29.23
C LEU A 43 2.12 1.24 29.28
N LEU A 44 2.59 2.47 29.35
CA LEU A 44 4.02 2.78 29.42
C LEU A 44 4.65 2.29 30.72
N GLN A 45 5.81 1.65 30.58
CA GLN A 45 6.76 1.47 31.67
C GLN A 45 8.08 2.17 31.29
N PHE A 46 8.48 3.19 32.05
CA PHE A 46 9.74 3.94 31.83
C PHE A 46 9.94 4.44 30.38
N GLY A 47 8.87 4.86 29.72
CA GLY A 47 8.93 5.40 28.35
C GLY A 47 9.09 4.36 27.25
N THR A 48 8.99 3.06 27.56
CA THR A 48 8.98 1.99 26.56
C THR A 48 7.67 1.20 26.67
N PRO A 49 6.85 1.13 25.60
CA PRO A 49 5.64 0.32 25.62
C PRO A 49 6.00 -1.17 25.60
N ASP A 50 5.87 -1.84 26.75
CA ASP A 50 6.00 -3.30 26.85
C ASP A 50 4.66 -3.96 27.19
N ALA A 51 3.60 -3.16 27.30
CA ALA A 51 2.23 -3.60 27.51
C ALA A 51 1.24 -2.61 26.86
N ILE A 52 0.10 -3.14 26.41
CA ILE A 52 -1.06 -2.35 25.99
C ILE A 52 -2.31 -2.86 26.70
N VAL A 53 -3.34 -2.03 26.79
CA VAL A 53 -4.64 -2.40 27.34
C VAL A 53 -5.78 -2.05 26.41
N CYS A 54 -6.77 -2.93 26.35
CA CYS A 54 -8.06 -2.63 25.73
C CYS A 54 -9.21 -3.03 26.66
N HIS A 55 -10.36 -2.39 26.48
CA HIS A 55 -11.53 -2.57 27.32
C HIS A 55 -12.71 -3.05 26.49
N SER A 56 -13.44 -4.03 27.01
CA SER A 56 -14.68 -4.51 26.41
C SER A 56 -15.77 -4.60 27.46
N SER A 57 -16.88 -3.90 27.22
CA SER A 57 -18.08 -3.96 28.07
C SER A 57 -18.85 -5.28 27.92
N SER A 58 -18.68 -6.01 26.82
CA SER A 58 -19.33 -7.29 26.55
C SER A 58 -18.40 -8.49 26.72
N GLY A 59 -17.09 -8.27 26.79
CA GLY A 59 -16.08 -9.33 26.70
C GLY A 59 -15.79 -9.84 25.29
N SER A 60 -16.46 -9.33 24.26
CA SER A 60 -16.02 -9.48 22.88
C SER A 60 -15.13 -8.29 22.53
N PHE A 61 -13.92 -8.58 22.06
CA PHE A 61 -12.92 -7.57 21.70
C PHE A 61 -12.96 -7.20 20.21
N PHE A 62 -13.80 -7.87 19.43
CA PHE A 62 -14.06 -7.51 18.04
C PHE A 62 -15.23 -6.53 17.95
N HIS A 63 -15.13 -5.56 17.04
CA HIS A 63 -16.27 -4.74 16.63
C HIS A 63 -17.30 -5.61 15.92
N ARG A 64 -18.35 -6.00 16.63
CA ARG A 64 -19.56 -6.50 15.99
C ARG A 64 -20.46 -5.30 15.72
N PRO A 65 -21.02 -5.16 14.51
CA PRO A 65 -22.08 -4.18 14.28
C PRO A 65 -23.14 -4.40 15.36
N PRO A 66 -23.74 -3.34 15.93
CA PRO A 66 -24.82 -3.52 16.87
C PRO A 66 -25.89 -4.33 16.14
N SER A 67 -26.13 -5.57 16.60
CA SER A 67 -27.31 -6.31 16.18
C SER A 67 -28.49 -5.39 16.43
N THR A 68 -29.36 -5.24 15.44
CA THR A 68 -30.57 -4.41 15.46
C THR A 68 -31.51 -4.90 16.58
N ILE A 69 -31.19 -4.53 17.81
CA ILE A 69 -32.03 -4.69 18.98
C ILE A 69 -32.59 -3.29 19.26
N PRO A 70 -33.92 -3.11 19.23
CA PRO A 70 -34.51 -1.79 19.37
C PRO A 70 -34.11 -1.17 20.71
N SER A 71 -33.59 0.07 20.64
CA SER A 71 -33.16 0.83 21.80
C SER A 71 -34.31 0.98 22.79
N ARG A 72 -34.20 0.33 23.95
CA ARG A 72 -34.99 0.72 25.12
C ARG A 72 -34.14 1.65 25.97
N GLN A 73 -34.47 2.94 25.82
CA GLN A 73 -34.48 3.99 26.84
C GLN A 73 -33.27 4.10 27.77
N TYR A 74 -32.68 5.30 27.75
CA TYR A 74 -31.93 5.93 28.85
C TYR A 74 -32.29 5.34 30.22
N ARG A 75 -31.43 4.44 30.72
CA ARG A 75 -31.39 4.08 32.13
C ARG A 75 -29.98 4.34 32.64
N LYS A 76 -29.95 4.86 33.88
CA LYS A 76 -28.79 5.14 34.73
C LYS A 76 -27.58 4.27 34.40
N VAL A 77 -26.40 4.90 34.37
CA VAL A 77 -25.08 4.26 34.33
C VAL A 77 -24.99 3.28 35.50
N GLU A 78 -25.42 2.04 35.27
CA GLU A 78 -25.08 0.89 36.11
C GLU A 78 -23.58 0.59 35.91
N PRO A 79 -22.89 0.08 36.93
CA PRO A 79 -21.45 -0.20 36.83
C PRO A 79 -21.24 -1.16 35.66
N LEU A 80 -20.63 -0.65 34.59
CA LEU A 80 -20.39 -1.38 33.36
C LEU A 80 -19.64 -2.67 33.70
N GLY A 81 -20.36 -3.80 33.63
CA GLY A 81 -19.73 -5.11 33.56
C GLY A 81 -18.81 -5.16 32.34
N GLY A 82 -17.80 -6.02 32.37
CA GLY A 82 -16.87 -6.14 31.26
C GLY A 82 -15.52 -6.70 31.66
N TYR A 83 -14.58 -6.54 30.73
CA TYR A 83 -13.21 -7.01 30.84
C TYR A 83 -12.23 -5.92 30.40
N SER A 84 -11.10 -5.87 31.08
CA SER A 84 -9.89 -5.20 30.59
C SER A 84 -8.91 -6.29 30.21
N LEU A 85 -8.36 -6.22 29.00
CA LEU A 85 -7.35 -7.15 28.51
C LEU A 85 -6.02 -6.41 28.47
N VAL A 86 -5.04 -6.90 29.22
CA VAL A 86 -3.65 -6.45 29.14
C VAL A 86 -2.89 -7.44 28.27
N ILE A 87 -2.15 -6.92 27.29
CA ILE A 87 -1.28 -7.69 26.38
C ILE A 87 0.15 -7.24 26.64
N THR A 88 1.06 -8.15 26.97
CA THR A 88 2.45 -7.81 27.30
C THR A 88 3.44 -8.82 26.77
N THR A 89 4.66 -8.36 26.45
CA THR A 89 5.80 -9.24 26.16
C THR A 89 6.61 -9.58 27.42
N GLN A 90 6.31 -8.95 28.57
CA GLN A 90 7.02 -9.21 29.81
C GLN A 90 6.53 -10.51 30.46
N PRO A 91 7.43 -11.40 30.89
CA PRO A 91 7.05 -12.60 31.59
C PRO A 91 6.59 -12.26 33.02
N LEU A 92 5.30 -12.48 33.30
CA LEU A 92 4.71 -12.35 34.63
C LEU A 92 4.91 -13.61 35.50
N THR A 93 5.51 -14.64 34.94
CA THR A 93 5.89 -15.87 35.65
C THR A 93 7.40 -16.04 35.63
N LYS A 94 7.94 -16.92 36.48
CA LYS A 94 9.38 -17.22 36.51
C LYS A 94 9.90 -17.89 35.23
N LYS A 95 9.02 -18.28 34.29
CA LYS A 95 9.42 -18.87 33.02
C LYS A 95 9.59 -17.75 31.98
N PRO A 96 10.70 -17.75 31.22
CA PRO A 96 10.85 -16.82 30.11
C PRO A 96 9.79 -17.09 29.06
N LEU A 97 9.39 -16.02 28.36
CA LEU A 97 8.44 -16.08 27.26
C LEU A 97 9.19 -16.40 25.96
N ASP A 98 8.59 -17.21 25.08
CA ASP A 98 9.13 -17.44 23.74
C ASP A 98 9.15 -16.12 22.94
N LYS A 99 10.11 -15.98 22.01
CA LYS A 99 10.29 -14.75 21.21
C LYS A 99 9.05 -14.34 20.42
N ASP A 100 8.26 -15.32 19.96
CA ASP A 100 7.06 -15.13 19.16
C ASP A 100 5.79 -15.24 20.01
N SER A 101 5.85 -14.88 21.29
CA SER A 101 4.73 -15.02 22.22
C SER A 101 4.46 -13.77 23.03
N VAL A 102 3.19 -13.61 23.40
CA VAL A 102 2.70 -12.56 24.30
C VAL A 102 1.93 -13.19 25.45
N GLN A 103 1.93 -12.52 26.60
CA GLN A 103 1.07 -12.86 27.73
C GLN A 103 -0.16 -11.98 27.75
N LEU A 104 -1.30 -12.61 28.03
CA LEU A 104 -2.59 -11.98 28.17
C LEU A 104 -3.02 -12.01 29.63
N LEU A 105 -3.48 -10.88 30.15
CA LEU A 105 -4.20 -10.81 31.43
C LEU A 105 -5.61 -10.31 31.17
N LEU A 106 -6.58 -11.17 31.42
CA LEU A 106 -7.99 -10.82 31.37
C LEU A 106 -8.46 -10.47 32.78
N LEU A 107 -8.77 -9.20 32.99
CA LEU A 107 -9.23 -8.62 34.23
C LEU A 107 -10.74 -8.37 34.15
N LYS A 108 -11.53 -9.11 34.92
CA LYS A 108 -12.97 -8.86 35.00
C LYS A 108 -13.23 -7.63 35.88
N SER A 109 -13.88 -6.61 35.33
CA SER A 109 -14.10 -5.31 36.00
C SER A 109 -15.07 -5.39 37.19
N THR A 110 -15.97 -6.38 37.24
CA THR A 110 -16.90 -6.59 38.36
C THR A 110 -17.12 -8.08 38.71
N PRO A 111 -17.22 -8.44 40.00
CA PRO A 111 -17.55 -9.80 40.43
C PRO A 111 -19.08 -10.01 40.37
N SER A 112 -19.66 -10.29 39.21
CA SER A 112 -21.05 -10.76 39.16
C SER A 112 -21.12 -12.22 39.64
N ALA A 113 -21.61 -12.42 40.87
CA ALA A 113 -21.79 -13.73 41.51
C ALA A 113 -22.99 -14.54 40.99
N LEU A 114 -23.85 -13.95 40.15
CA LEU A 114 -25.03 -14.60 39.60
C LEU A 114 -24.96 -14.55 38.08
N GLY A 115 -24.51 -15.67 37.51
CA GLY A 115 -24.46 -15.86 36.07
C GLY A 115 -25.82 -16.24 35.53
N VAL A 116 -26.72 -15.27 35.33
CA VAL A 116 -27.76 -15.31 34.28
C VAL A 116 -28.16 -13.86 33.99
N GLY A 117 -27.86 -13.34 32.79
CA GLY A 117 -28.62 -12.23 32.22
C GLY A 117 -27.88 -10.95 31.79
N ASN A 118 -26.63 -10.74 32.17
CA ASN A 118 -25.89 -9.55 31.72
C ASN A 118 -25.17 -9.88 30.41
N GLY A 119 -25.26 -9.02 29.39
CA GLY A 119 -24.67 -9.19 28.05
C GLY A 119 -23.13 -9.25 27.98
N VAL A 120 -22.51 -9.78 29.03
CA VAL A 120 -21.08 -9.98 29.22
C VAL A 120 -20.76 -11.47 29.04
N LEU A 121 -19.83 -11.79 28.15
CA LEU A 121 -19.39 -13.15 27.89
C LEU A 121 -18.86 -13.83 29.17
N PRO A 122 -19.08 -15.15 29.33
CA PRO A 122 -18.38 -15.94 30.34
C PRO A 122 -16.86 -15.77 30.21
N VAL A 123 -16.13 -15.86 31.33
CA VAL A 123 -14.69 -15.58 31.39
C VAL A 123 -13.92 -16.45 30.39
N GLU A 124 -14.30 -17.71 30.25
CA GLU A 124 -13.67 -18.68 29.34
C GLU A 124 -13.88 -18.28 27.87
N ARG A 125 -15.08 -17.83 27.50
CA ARG A 125 -15.36 -17.33 26.14
C ARG A 125 -14.68 -16.00 25.86
N ALA A 126 -14.68 -15.09 26.83
CA ALA A 126 -13.98 -13.82 26.72
C ALA A 126 -12.46 -14.01 26.56
N LEU A 127 -11.88 -15.03 27.21
CA LEU A 127 -10.47 -15.38 27.03
C LEU A 127 -10.19 -15.95 25.64
N GLN A 128 -11.05 -16.82 25.12
CA GLN A 128 -10.93 -17.33 23.74
C GLN A 128 -11.01 -16.20 22.71
N GLU A 129 -11.96 -15.28 22.88
CA GLU A 129 -12.09 -14.08 22.04
C GLU A 129 -10.84 -13.19 22.15
N ALA A 130 -10.30 -12.99 23.36
CA ALA A 130 -9.08 -12.22 23.58
C ALA A 130 -7.86 -12.84 22.86
N GLN A 131 -7.73 -14.17 22.85
CA GLN A 131 -6.67 -14.86 22.12
C GLN A 131 -6.79 -14.65 20.60
N LEU A 132 -8.00 -14.77 20.05
CA LEU A 132 -8.25 -14.54 18.63
C LEU A 132 -8.00 -13.07 18.26
N PHE A 133 -8.54 -12.14 19.05
CA PHE A 133 -8.32 -10.71 18.89
C PHE A 133 -6.83 -10.36 18.90
N THR A 134 -6.07 -10.93 19.82
CA THR A 134 -4.62 -10.68 19.90
C THR A 134 -3.89 -11.16 18.64
N ARG A 135 -4.23 -12.35 18.11
CA ARG A 135 -3.61 -12.85 16.88
C ARG A 135 -3.90 -11.92 15.69
N GLU A 136 -5.15 -11.51 15.55
CA GLU A 136 -5.58 -10.61 14.48
C GLU A 136 -4.94 -9.22 14.62
N LEU A 137 -4.91 -8.67 15.83
CA LEU A 137 -4.28 -7.39 16.13
C LEU A 137 -2.81 -7.38 15.70
N PHE A 138 -2.04 -8.42 16.04
CA PHE A 138 -0.64 -8.51 15.64
C PHE A 138 -0.45 -8.75 14.15
N HIS A 139 -1.36 -9.49 13.50
CA HIS A 139 -1.34 -9.69 12.06
C HIS A 139 -1.55 -8.37 11.30
N VAL A 140 -2.61 -7.63 11.63
CA VAL A 140 -2.89 -6.31 11.02
C VAL A 140 -1.78 -5.31 11.35
N ALA A 141 -1.24 -5.35 12.57
CA ALA A 141 -0.12 -4.49 12.95
C ALA A 141 1.16 -4.78 12.18
N ALA A 142 1.43 -6.04 11.83
CA ALA A 142 2.57 -6.40 10.99
C ALA A 142 2.48 -5.75 9.60
N GLN A 143 1.30 -5.86 8.95
CA GLN A 143 1.05 -5.25 7.65
C GLN A 143 1.16 -3.72 7.70
N HIS A 144 0.57 -3.08 8.72
CA HIS A 144 0.67 -1.63 8.88
C HIS A 144 2.10 -1.16 9.15
N TYR A 145 2.85 -1.89 9.98
CA TYR A 145 4.25 -1.59 10.28
C TYR A 145 5.12 -1.68 9.02
N GLU A 146 4.96 -2.76 8.27
CA GLU A 146 5.68 -2.98 7.01
C GLU A 146 5.39 -1.87 6.00
N ARG A 147 4.11 -1.56 5.79
CA ARG A 147 3.70 -0.44 4.93
C ARG A 147 4.35 0.86 5.37
N ASP A 148 4.22 1.24 6.64
CA ASP A 148 4.75 2.51 7.15
C ASP A 148 6.28 2.58 7.04
N LEU A 149 6.96 1.43 7.19
CA LEU A 149 8.40 1.29 6.99
C LEU A 149 8.80 1.49 5.52
N LEU A 150 8.12 0.82 4.58
CA LEU A 150 8.37 0.96 3.14
C LEU A 150 8.11 2.40 2.67
N TRP A 151 7.00 3.01 3.10
CA TRP A 151 6.70 4.42 2.85
C TRP A 151 7.79 5.35 3.35
N SER A 152 8.28 5.12 4.58
CA SER A 152 9.35 5.94 5.14
C SER A 152 10.65 5.81 4.35
N ARG A 153 10.99 4.61 3.87
CA ARG A 153 12.18 4.36 3.03
C ARG A 153 12.04 4.97 1.63
N LEU A 154 10.84 5.04 1.08
CA LEU A 154 10.58 5.74 -0.18
C LEU A 154 10.76 7.26 -0.04
N LEU A 155 10.22 7.84 1.04
CA LEU A 155 10.18 9.29 1.25
C LEU A 155 11.50 9.90 1.70
N PHE A 156 12.33 9.15 2.43
CA PHE A 156 13.57 9.65 3.01
C PHE A 156 14.77 9.02 2.31
N ASP A 157 15.67 9.88 1.81
CA ASP A 157 16.97 9.48 1.28
C ASP A 157 18.04 9.42 2.40
N ASP A 158 19.25 8.98 2.06
CA ASP A 158 20.38 8.85 3.00
C ASP A 158 20.78 10.16 3.71
N THR A 159 20.27 11.31 3.25
CA THR A 159 20.58 12.64 3.78
C THR A 159 19.46 13.25 4.61
N ARG A 160 18.24 12.69 4.53
CA ARG A 160 17.01 13.24 5.10
C ARG A 160 16.28 12.18 5.94
N GLY A 161 15.44 12.63 6.86
CA GLY A 161 14.61 11.76 7.68
C GLY A 161 15.26 11.21 8.97
N PRO A 162 14.49 10.41 9.74
CA PRO A 162 14.85 10.05 11.12
C PRO A 162 16.13 9.21 11.22
N GLY A 163 16.36 8.29 10.28
CA GLY A 163 17.56 7.45 10.26
C GLY A 163 18.84 8.26 10.07
N ALA A 164 18.85 9.19 9.10
CA ALA A 164 19.96 10.10 8.86
C ALA A 164 20.19 11.05 10.06
N GLU A 165 19.12 11.52 10.70
CA GLU A 165 19.22 12.34 11.92
C GLU A 165 19.84 11.57 13.09
N VAL A 166 19.42 10.32 13.33
CA VAL A 166 19.99 9.45 14.35
C VAL A 166 21.45 9.13 14.04
N ALA A 167 21.77 8.80 12.79
CA ALA A 167 23.15 8.53 12.37
C ALA A 167 24.06 9.73 12.61
N ARG A 168 23.62 10.95 12.24
CA ARG A 168 24.35 12.19 12.54
C ARG A 168 24.51 12.43 14.04
N THR A 169 23.44 12.26 14.80
CA THR A 169 23.42 12.52 16.25
C THR A 169 24.34 11.57 17.01
N LEU A 170 24.36 10.29 16.61
CA LEU A 170 25.14 9.24 17.25
C LEU A 170 26.51 9.01 16.58
N VAL A 171 26.87 9.79 15.56
CA VAL A 171 28.11 9.64 14.78
C VAL A 171 28.27 8.22 14.24
N LEU A 172 27.17 7.66 13.75
CA LEU A 172 27.12 6.36 13.10
C LEU A 172 27.27 6.51 11.58
N PRO A 173 27.71 5.46 10.85
CA PRO A 173 27.73 5.48 9.40
C PRO A 173 26.36 5.83 8.82
N ALA A 174 26.32 6.71 7.81
CA ALA A 174 25.07 7.18 7.20
C ALA A 174 24.29 6.06 6.52
N ASP A 175 24.99 5.02 6.06
CA ASP A 175 24.46 3.81 5.44
C ASP A 175 23.95 2.78 6.45
N LEU A 176 24.15 2.98 7.77
CA LEU A 176 23.72 2.01 8.79
C LEU A 176 22.21 1.76 8.79
N PHE A 177 21.42 2.79 8.46
CA PHE A 177 19.96 2.70 8.37
C PHE A 177 19.47 2.62 6.93
N ARG A 178 20.38 2.51 5.96
CA ARG A 178 20.03 2.44 4.54
C ARG A 178 19.36 1.11 4.26
N VAL A 179 18.18 1.20 3.67
CA VAL A 179 17.52 0.05 3.06
C VAL A 179 16.94 0.52 1.74
N ASP A 180 17.52 0.03 0.66
CA ASP A 180 17.07 0.35 -0.69
C ASP A 180 15.68 -0.29 -0.91
N VAL A 181 14.73 0.51 -1.37
CA VAL A 181 13.45 0.01 -1.87
C VAL A 181 13.67 -0.38 -3.32
N GLY A 182 13.77 -1.68 -3.59
CA GLY A 182 13.81 -2.22 -4.94
C GLY A 182 12.41 -2.39 -5.55
N PRO A 183 12.31 -2.91 -6.78
CA PRO A 183 11.03 -3.14 -7.45
C PRO A 183 10.08 -4.03 -6.62
N GLN A 184 10.56 -5.14 -6.05
CA GLN A 184 9.73 -6.01 -5.22
C GLN A 184 9.18 -5.30 -3.97
N GLN A 185 10.03 -4.55 -3.27
CA GLN A 185 9.63 -3.78 -2.09
C GLN A 185 8.62 -2.67 -2.44
N LEU A 186 8.75 -2.07 -3.63
CA LEU A 186 7.77 -1.12 -4.10
C LEU A 186 6.43 -1.79 -4.40
N GLU A 187 6.45 -2.93 -5.09
CA GLU A 187 5.23 -3.66 -5.42
C GLU A 187 4.44 -3.99 -4.15
N GLU A 188 5.12 -4.50 -3.12
CA GLU A 188 4.51 -4.74 -1.81
C GLU A 188 4.04 -3.45 -1.13
N CYS A 189 4.81 -2.35 -1.24
CA CYS A 189 4.39 -1.06 -0.72
C CYS A 189 3.07 -0.60 -1.38
N LEU A 190 2.93 -0.73 -2.69
CA LEU A 190 1.74 -0.35 -3.43
C LEU A 190 0.55 -1.27 -3.09
N LYS A 191 0.78 -2.59 -2.98
CA LYS A 191 -0.24 -3.56 -2.53
C LYS A 191 -0.79 -3.24 -1.13
N LEU A 192 0.06 -2.78 -0.23
CA LEU A 192 -0.32 -2.36 1.13
C LEU A 192 -0.88 -0.93 1.20
N SER A 193 -0.83 -0.18 0.10
CA SER A 193 -1.31 1.20 0.01
C SER A 193 -2.72 1.26 -0.57
N ILE A 194 -3.34 2.44 -0.44
CA ILE A 194 -4.62 2.71 -1.08
C ILE A 194 -4.34 3.47 -2.36
N CYS A 195 -4.33 2.75 -3.48
CA CYS A 195 -4.18 3.30 -4.81
C CYS A 195 -5.56 3.64 -5.37
N THR A 196 -5.82 4.93 -5.56
CA THR A 196 -7.09 5.41 -6.15
C THR A 196 -6.78 5.94 -7.55
N PRO A 197 -7.35 5.36 -8.62
CA PRO A 197 -7.18 5.88 -9.97
C PRO A 197 -7.60 7.35 -10.04
N LEU A 198 -6.85 8.17 -10.77
CA LEU A 198 -7.07 9.62 -10.82
C LEU A 198 -8.50 9.95 -11.30
N GLU A 199 -9.01 9.20 -12.26
CA GLU A 199 -10.36 9.30 -12.81
C GLU A 199 -11.47 9.00 -11.79
N SER A 200 -11.16 8.27 -10.73
CA SER A 200 -12.11 8.04 -9.63
C SER A 200 -12.32 9.29 -8.76
N LEU A 201 -11.41 10.28 -8.84
CA LEU A 201 -11.56 11.56 -8.15
C LEU A 201 -12.47 12.53 -8.91
N ASP A 202 -12.29 12.61 -10.23
CA ASP A 202 -13.14 13.33 -11.17
C ASP A 202 -13.05 12.64 -12.53
N PRO A 203 -14.15 12.09 -13.07
CA PRO A 203 -14.14 11.37 -14.35
C PRO A 203 -13.58 12.19 -15.52
N ARG A 204 -13.62 13.52 -15.46
CA ARG A 204 -13.07 14.40 -16.51
C ARG A 204 -11.54 14.37 -16.58
N LEU A 205 -10.86 13.85 -15.55
CA LEU A 205 -9.41 13.69 -15.56
C LEU A 205 -8.97 12.56 -16.48
N ASP A 206 -9.83 11.58 -16.74
CA ASP A 206 -9.58 10.53 -17.74
C ASP A 206 -9.56 11.12 -19.17
N GLU A 207 -10.50 12.02 -19.47
CA GLU A 207 -10.54 12.73 -20.77
C GLU A 207 -9.24 13.50 -21.01
N LEU A 208 -8.69 14.10 -19.93
CA LEU A 208 -7.40 14.76 -19.98
C LEU A 208 -6.29 13.77 -20.32
N LEU A 209 -6.21 12.58 -19.72
CA LEU A 209 -5.14 11.63 -20.04
C LEU A 209 -5.25 10.97 -21.43
N ARG A 210 -6.41 11.06 -22.10
CA ARG A 210 -6.67 10.42 -23.41
C ARG A 210 -6.51 11.33 -24.63
N VAL A 211 -5.94 12.53 -24.46
CA VAL A 211 -5.76 13.47 -25.57
C VAL A 211 -4.80 12.89 -26.64
N PRO A 212 -5.23 12.72 -27.91
CA PRO A 212 -4.39 12.16 -28.95
C PRO A 212 -3.26 13.11 -29.34
N GLY A 213 -2.13 12.56 -29.77
CA GLY A 213 -0.97 13.34 -30.22
C GLY A 213 -0.07 13.87 -29.10
N VAL A 214 -0.41 13.65 -27.83
CA VAL A 214 0.45 14.00 -26.70
C VAL A 214 1.49 12.89 -26.47
N CYS A 215 2.78 13.25 -26.56
CA CYS A 215 3.87 12.33 -26.21
C CYS A 215 4.08 12.30 -24.69
N TRP A 216 3.48 11.31 -24.03
CA TRP A 216 3.58 11.14 -22.57
C TRP A 216 5.00 10.77 -22.10
N GLN A 217 5.82 10.18 -22.96
CA GLN A 217 7.22 9.88 -22.66
C GLN A 217 8.07 11.15 -22.51
N GLU A 218 7.71 12.25 -23.20
CA GLU A 218 8.38 13.53 -22.99
C GLU A 218 7.97 14.17 -21.65
N LEU A 219 6.71 14.02 -21.24
CA LEU A 219 6.29 14.41 -19.88
C LEU A 219 7.13 13.70 -18.83
N ALA A 220 7.38 12.39 -18.97
CA ALA A 220 8.23 11.64 -18.06
C ALA A 220 9.64 12.26 -17.94
N LEU A 221 10.26 12.64 -19.06
CA LEU A 221 11.56 13.34 -19.06
C LEU A 221 11.48 14.68 -18.31
N ARG A 222 10.43 15.46 -18.51
CA ARG A 222 10.25 16.75 -17.81
C ARG A 222 10.00 16.58 -16.32
N LEU A 223 9.25 15.56 -15.92
CA LEU A 223 9.03 15.26 -14.51
C LEU A 223 10.35 14.88 -13.84
N ARG A 224 11.24 14.14 -14.52
CA ARG A 224 12.60 13.85 -14.02
C ARG A 224 13.40 15.13 -13.79
N ASP A 225 13.31 16.10 -14.70
CA ASP A 225 14.03 17.38 -14.56
C ASP A 225 13.49 18.25 -13.41
N ILE A 226 12.16 18.37 -13.31
CA ILE A 226 11.51 19.27 -12.35
C ILE A 226 11.51 18.68 -10.94
N TYR A 227 11.32 17.36 -10.83
CA TYR A 227 11.13 16.66 -9.56
C TYR A 227 12.27 15.68 -9.25
N ALA A 228 13.49 15.90 -9.74
CA ALA A 228 14.63 14.99 -9.59
C ALA A 228 14.81 14.42 -8.15
N ASP A 229 14.67 15.28 -7.13
CA ASP A 229 14.80 14.87 -5.72
C ASP A 229 13.60 14.05 -5.20
N GLN A 230 12.43 14.26 -5.80
CA GLN A 230 11.14 13.74 -5.35
C GLN A 230 10.61 12.60 -6.22
N LEU A 231 11.26 12.31 -7.34
CA LEU A 231 10.84 11.28 -8.27
C LEU A 231 11.65 10.00 -8.02
N ARG A 232 10.98 8.86 -8.07
CA ARG A 232 11.62 7.54 -8.09
C ARG A 232 11.11 6.76 -9.30
N GLU A 233 12.01 6.05 -9.98
CA GLU A 233 11.70 5.29 -11.18
C GLU A 233 11.97 3.81 -10.96
N PHE A 234 11.01 2.98 -11.41
CA PHE A 234 11.05 1.54 -11.29
C PHE A 234 10.59 0.86 -12.57
N GLN A 235 11.16 -0.31 -12.83
CA GLN A 235 10.73 -1.24 -13.87
C GLN A 235 10.46 -2.57 -13.17
N PHE A 236 9.23 -3.07 -13.24
CA PHE A 236 8.87 -4.35 -12.64
C PHE A 236 9.26 -5.49 -13.58
N GLN A 237 9.80 -6.58 -13.01
CA GLN A 237 10.26 -7.73 -13.78
C GLN A 237 9.14 -8.69 -14.18
N GLU A 238 8.04 -8.74 -13.42
CA GLU A 238 7.06 -9.83 -13.52
C GLU A 238 5.75 -9.48 -14.24
N GLU A 239 5.36 -8.19 -14.35
CA GLU A 239 4.04 -7.85 -14.91
C GLU A 239 4.07 -7.25 -16.32
N ASP A 240 5.08 -6.47 -16.71
CA ASP A 240 5.24 -5.99 -18.09
C ASP A 240 6.63 -5.34 -18.25
N GLU A 241 7.58 -5.99 -18.94
CA GLU A 241 8.89 -5.40 -19.33
C GLU A 241 8.74 -4.08 -20.10
N ASN A 242 7.52 -3.75 -20.50
CA ASN A 242 7.15 -2.57 -21.26
C ASN A 242 6.57 -1.42 -20.41
N SER A 243 6.52 -1.56 -19.09
CA SER A 243 5.96 -0.53 -18.20
C SER A 243 7.06 0.21 -17.42
N SER A 244 7.02 1.54 -17.43
CA SER A 244 7.88 2.39 -16.60
C SER A 244 7.02 3.05 -15.52
N HIS A 245 7.44 2.89 -14.27
CA HIS A 245 6.72 3.40 -13.10
C HIS A 245 7.48 4.60 -12.53
N LEU A 246 6.83 5.76 -12.53
CA LEU A 246 7.33 6.97 -11.88
C LEU A 246 6.50 7.24 -10.63
N LEU A 247 7.17 7.36 -9.48
CA LEU A 247 6.55 7.75 -8.22
C LEU A 247 6.99 9.16 -7.88
N LEU A 248 6.04 10.08 -7.94
CA LEU A 248 6.22 11.44 -7.46
C LEU A 248 5.89 11.47 -5.96
N LEU A 249 6.94 11.53 -5.15
CA LEU A 249 6.87 11.67 -3.71
C LEU A 249 6.43 13.09 -3.37
N CYS A 250 5.45 13.24 -2.47
CA CYS A 250 4.98 14.54 -2.03
C CYS A 250 5.48 14.81 -0.60
N PRO A 251 6.69 15.38 -0.40
CA PRO A 251 7.30 15.51 0.94
C PRO A 251 6.49 16.39 1.89
N ASP A 252 5.73 17.38 1.39
CA ASP A 252 4.84 18.19 2.22
C ASP A 252 3.60 17.41 2.70
N THR A 253 3.37 16.22 2.13
CA THR A 253 2.27 15.31 2.44
C THR A 253 2.79 13.86 2.48
N PHE A 254 3.53 13.51 3.53
CA PHE A 254 4.20 12.22 3.73
C PHE A 254 3.29 10.96 3.71
N ASP A 255 2.00 11.11 3.48
CA ASP A 255 1.03 10.03 3.33
C ASP A 255 0.44 9.96 1.91
N LEU A 256 1.05 10.64 0.94
CA LEU A 256 0.65 10.73 -0.46
C LEU A 256 1.83 10.48 -1.41
N ILE A 257 1.59 9.62 -2.41
CA ILE A 257 2.46 9.43 -3.58
C ILE A 257 1.57 9.51 -4.82
N ILE A 258 2.03 10.20 -5.86
CA ILE A 258 1.38 10.18 -7.17
C ILE A 258 2.16 9.19 -8.03
N HIS A 259 1.50 8.10 -8.40
CA HIS A 259 2.10 7.01 -9.16
C HIS A 259 1.65 7.11 -10.61
N LEU A 260 2.61 7.26 -11.51
CA LEU A 260 2.40 7.26 -12.95
C LEU A 260 2.96 5.98 -13.54
N THR A 261 2.17 5.31 -14.37
CA THR A 261 2.57 4.11 -15.12
C THR A 261 2.52 4.43 -16.60
N PHE A 262 3.67 4.39 -17.26
CA PHE A 262 3.79 4.56 -18.70
C PHE A 262 3.82 3.20 -19.35
N ILE A 263 2.88 2.96 -20.27
CA ILE A 263 2.73 1.67 -20.95
C ILE A 263 3.33 1.82 -22.34
N THR A 264 4.39 1.06 -22.62
CA THR A 264 4.99 1.01 -23.96
C THR A 264 4.25 -0.06 -24.76
N PRO A 265 3.59 0.28 -25.88
CA PRO A 265 2.93 -0.73 -26.70
C PRO A 265 3.96 -1.76 -27.17
N LYS A 266 3.63 -3.06 -27.06
CA LYS A 266 4.44 -4.13 -27.65
C LYS A 266 4.49 -3.88 -29.16
N ASP A 267 5.69 -3.85 -29.74
CA ASP A 267 5.86 -3.96 -31.19
C ASP A 267 5.03 -5.17 -31.64
N LEU A 268 3.94 -4.92 -32.36
CA LEU A 268 3.13 -5.98 -32.95
C LEU A 268 4.09 -6.81 -33.81
N PRO A 269 4.15 -8.14 -33.63
CA PRO A 269 4.92 -8.96 -34.54
C PRO A 269 4.36 -8.71 -35.94
N VAL A 270 5.21 -8.17 -36.82
CA VAL A 270 4.93 -8.05 -38.25
C VAL A 270 4.45 -9.43 -38.69
N GLN A 271 3.15 -9.56 -38.99
CA GLN A 271 2.62 -10.79 -39.54
C GLN A 271 3.34 -11.01 -40.87
N PRO A 272 4.05 -12.14 -41.07
CA PRO A 272 4.52 -12.48 -42.39
C PRO A 272 3.30 -12.68 -43.28
N GLU A 273 3.27 -11.94 -44.39
CA GLU A 273 2.21 -11.99 -45.39
C GLU A 273 1.86 -13.45 -45.76
N ALA A 274 0.56 -13.68 -45.92
CA ALA A 274 -0.02 -14.96 -46.30
C ALA A 274 0.65 -15.53 -47.56
N ALA A 275 1.36 -16.64 -47.41
CA ALA A 275 1.67 -17.51 -48.53
C ALA A 275 0.45 -18.40 -48.81
N GLU A 276 -0.35 -18.02 -49.80
CA GLU A 276 -1.31 -18.94 -50.42
C GLU A 276 -0.57 -20.02 -51.22
N ASP A 277 -0.89 -21.25 -50.86
CA ASP A 277 -0.95 -22.49 -51.64
C ASP A 277 0.23 -22.97 -52.51
N GLY A 278 0.75 -24.14 -52.10
CA GLY A 278 0.45 -25.34 -52.90
C GLY A 278 1.53 -25.89 -53.84
N ALA A 279 2.44 -26.69 -53.26
CA ALA A 279 3.04 -27.91 -53.81
C ALA A 279 3.87 -27.86 -55.12
N ALA A 280 5.18 -28.09 -55.02
CA ALA A 280 5.83 -29.38 -55.30
C ALA A 280 7.35 -29.22 -55.55
N SER A 281 8.13 -29.92 -54.70
CA SER A 281 9.43 -30.56 -54.97
C SER A 281 10.34 -30.07 -56.11
N VAL A 282 11.57 -29.68 -55.77
CA VAL A 282 12.83 -30.42 -55.99
C VAL A 282 14.02 -29.43 -55.91
N SER A 283 15.05 -29.90 -55.21
CA SER A 283 16.39 -29.36 -54.96
C SER A 283 17.16 -28.76 -56.14
N GLY A 284 18.03 -27.78 -55.87
CA GLY A 284 19.27 -27.57 -56.62
C GLY A 284 19.79 -26.13 -56.67
N ASP A 285 20.89 -25.90 -55.94
CA ASP A 285 22.04 -25.05 -56.25
C ASP A 285 21.97 -23.51 -56.36
N GLU A 286 22.72 -22.91 -55.44
CA GLU A 286 23.79 -21.92 -55.61
C GLU A 286 23.63 -20.71 -56.56
N ASN A 287 23.79 -19.54 -55.93
CA ASN A 287 24.77 -18.48 -56.26
C ASN A 287 24.27 -17.14 -56.86
N THR A 288 24.74 -16.08 -56.19
CA THR A 288 25.15 -14.75 -56.68
C THR A 288 24.17 -13.71 -57.25
N ASN A 289 24.36 -12.51 -56.72
CA ASN A 289 24.36 -11.18 -57.35
C ASN A 289 23.07 -10.33 -57.43
N SER A 290 23.05 -9.33 -56.54
CA SER A 290 23.08 -7.89 -56.83
C SER A 290 21.90 -7.17 -57.50
N SER A 291 21.66 -5.98 -56.95
CA SER A 291 21.24 -4.74 -57.60
C SER A 291 19.74 -4.42 -57.66
N SER A 292 19.37 -3.52 -56.74
CA SER A 292 18.70 -2.23 -56.98
C SER A 292 17.63 -2.18 -58.06
N ARG A 293 16.40 -1.84 -57.64
CA ARG A 293 15.55 -0.90 -58.38
C ARG A 293 14.42 -0.35 -57.52
N SER A 294 14.59 0.92 -57.19
CA SER A 294 13.54 1.87 -56.85
C SER A 294 12.43 1.86 -57.92
N ALA A 295 11.19 1.73 -57.47
CA ALA A 295 10.01 2.09 -58.23
C ALA A 295 9.00 2.74 -57.27
N SER A 296 9.04 4.07 -57.25
CA SER A 296 7.90 4.92 -56.97
C SER A 296 6.73 4.54 -57.86
N LEU A 297 5.50 4.56 -57.35
CA LEU A 297 4.31 5.08 -58.02
C LEU A 297 3.14 5.20 -57.03
N ASP A 298 2.50 6.35 -57.10
CA ASP A 298 1.19 6.71 -56.56
C ASP A 298 0.11 5.64 -56.80
N ILE A 299 -0.97 5.65 -55.99
CA ILE A 299 -2.34 5.89 -56.46
C ILE A 299 -3.39 5.70 -55.34
N SER A 300 -4.23 6.74 -55.23
CA SER A 300 -5.67 6.80 -54.84
C SER A 300 -6.17 6.37 -53.46
N GLU A 301 -6.82 7.36 -52.85
CA GLU A 301 -8.05 7.29 -52.04
C GLU A 301 -8.89 6.01 -52.25
N GLN A 302 -9.00 5.23 -51.18
CA GLN A 302 -10.19 4.43 -50.91
C GLN A 302 -10.75 4.85 -49.55
N PHE A 303 -11.87 5.55 -49.60
CA PHE A 303 -12.79 5.67 -48.48
C PHE A 303 -13.25 4.26 -48.09
N SER A 304 -12.72 3.74 -46.99
CA SER A 304 -13.35 2.64 -46.25
C SER A 304 -13.89 3.20 -44.94
N GLU A 305 -15.17 3.54 -44.97
CA GLU A 305 -16.03 3.54 -43.78
C GLU A 305 -15.92 2.17 -43.12
N GLY A 306 -15.26 2.12 -41.97
CA GLY A 306 -15.04 0.88 -41.23
C GLY A 306 -13.99 1.00 -40.14
N GLY A 307 -13.82 2.19 -39.54
CA GLY A 307 -13.01 2.35 -38.34
C GLY A 307 -13.85 2.00 -37.14
N PHE A 308 -13.77 0.74 -36.67
CA PHE A 308 -13.94 0.51 -35.24
C PHE A 308 -12.94 1.45 -34.55
N GLU A 309 -13.46 2.43 -33.81
CA GLU A 309 -12.67 3.25 -32.90
C GLU A 309 -11.88 2.28 -32.01
N LYS A 310 -10.63 2.04 -32.40
CA LYS A 310 -9.66 1.43 -31.52
C LYS A 310 -9.45 2.52 -30.47
N GLU A 311 -10.19 2.43 -29.37
CA GLU A 311 -9.98 3.28 -28.20
C GLU A 311 -8.47 3.36 -28.00
N VAL A 312 -7.91 4.55 -28.24
CA VAL A 312 -6.50 4.80 -28.00
C VAL A 312 -6.36 4.70 -26.50
N GLN A 313 -5.98 3.51 -26.04
CA GLN A 313 -5.69 3.28 -24.64
C GLN A 313 -4.58 4.26 -24.27
N ALA A 314 -4.83 5.12 -23.28
CA ALA A 314 -3.85 6.11 -22.88
C ALA A 314 -2.52 5.40 -22.55
N ASP A 315 -1.42 5.89 -23.11
CA ASP A 315 -0.07 5.40 -22.85
C ASP A 315 0.39 5.71 -21.41
N ILE A 316 -0.49 6.29 -20.60
CA ILE A 316 -0.25 6.66 -19.21
C ILE A 316 -1.45 6.31 -18.33
N ARG A 317 -1.17 5.77 -17.13
CA ARG A 317 -2.13 5.63 -16.03
C ARG A 317 -1.62 6.41 -14.83
N VAL A 318 -2.52 7.02 -14.08
CA VAL A 318 -2.17 7.79 -12.87
C VAL A 318 -3.00 7.32 -11.70
N GLU A 319 -2.35 6.96 -10.61
CA GLU A 319 -2.96 6.56 -9.35
C GLU A 319 -2.49 7.48 -8.23
N ILE A 320 -3.43 7.83 -7.36
CA ILE A 320 -3.17 8.55 -6.12
C ILE A 320 -3.04 7.52 -5.00
N CYS A 321 -1.80 7.24 -4.62
CA CYS A 321 -1.46 6.29 -3.58
C CYS A 321 -1.45 6.99 -2.23
N ARG A 322 -2.20 6.46 -1.26
CA ARG A 322 -2.19 6.92 0.13
C ARG A 322 -1.64 5.85 1.06
N ARG A 323 -0.89 6.28 2.06
CA ARG A 323 -0.38 5.38 3.10
C ARG A 323 -1.52 4.75 3.90
N GLU A 324 -2.57 5.51 4.21
CA GLU A 324 -3.67 5.04 5.04
C GLU A 324 -4.99 5.67 4.61
N GLU A 325 -6.12 4.97 4.81
CA GLU A 325 -7.44 5.56 4.60
C GLU A 325 -7.76 6.44 5.79
N PRO A 326 -8.01 7.75 5.59
CA PRO A 326 -8.54 8.56 6.68
C PRO A 326 -9.95 8.09 7.01
N SER A 327 -10.34 8.18 8.28
CA SER A 327 -11.65 7.70 8.77
C SER A 327 -12.86 8.33 8.07
N ASN A 328 -12.70 9.55 7.55
CA ASN A 328 -13.71 10.26 6.78
C ASN A 328 -13.67 9.96 5.28
N LYS A 329 -12.72 9.12 4.83
CA LYS A 329 -12.46 8.73 3.43
C LYS A 329 -12.12 9.90 2.49
N GLN A 330 -11.81 11.07 3.02
CA GLN A 330 -11.54 12.28 2.24
C GLN A 330 -10.06 12.66 2.27
N PHE A 331 -9.57 13.24 1.18
CA PHE A 331 -8.24 13.85 1.15
C PHE A 331 -8.14 15.02 2.14
N THR A 332 -6.95 15.20 2.72
CA THR A 332 -6.64 16.40 3.51
C THR A 332 -6.50 17.62 2.59
N PHE A 333 -6.49 18.82 3.17
CA PHE A 333 -6.28 20.04 2.38
C PHE A 333 -4.92 20.03 1.66
N ALA A 334 -3.87 19.61 2.36
CA ALA A 334 -2.52 19.53 1.79
C ALA A 334 -2.47 18.52 0.64
N GLN A 335 -3.07 17.33 0.81
CA GLN A 335 -3.15 16.32 -0.27
C GLN A 335 -3.89 16.85 -1.50
N ARG A 336 -5.06 17.49 -1.31
CA ARG A 336 -5.81 18.11 -2.42
C ARG A 336 -4.98 19.15 -3.15
N ARG A 337 -4.19 19.94 -2.42
CA ARG A 337 -3.29 20.93 -3.02
C ARG A 337 -2.22 20.27 -3.88
N SER A 338 -1.51 19.27 -3.37
CA SER A 338 -0.48 18.54 -4.13
C SER A 338 -1.05 17.88 -5.38
N ILE A 339 -2.24 17.24 -5.27
CA ILE A 339 -2.94 16.65 -6.42
C ILE A 339 -3.30 17.75 -7.45
N SER A 340 -3.82 18.89 -7.00
CA SER A 340 -4.19 19.99 -7.90
C SER A 340 -2.98 20.59 -8.61
N GLU A 341 -1.86 20.77 -7.89
CA GLU A 341 -0.60 21.26 -8.47
C GLU A 341 -0.09 20.30 -9.55
N PHE A 342 -0.14 18.98 -9.30
CA PHE A 342 0.21 17.98 -10.30
C PHE A 342 -0.72 17.98 -11.52
N VAL A 343 -2.05 18.02 -11.33
CA VAL A 343 -3.02 18.10 -12.43
C VAL A 343 -2.77 19.35 -13.28
N ASN A 344 -2.49 20.50 -12.66
CA ASN A 344 -2.14 21.72 -13.38
C ASN A 344 -0.86 21.56 -14.21
N SER A 345 0.13 20.82 -13.73
CA SER A 345 1.33 20.49 -14.51
C SER A 345 1.00 19.66 -15.75
N ILE A 346 0.08 18.70 -15.65
CA ILE A 346 -0.37 17.93 -16.82
C ILE A 346 -1.10 18.84 -17.81
N VAL A 347 -2.05 19.66 -17.35
CA VAL A 347 -2.79 20.60 -18.22
C VAL A 347 -1.79 21.52 -18.95
N HIS A 348 -0.87 22.12 -18.21
CA HIS A 348 0.15 22.99 -18.80
C HIS A 348 1.01 22.26 -19.83
N TRP A 349 1.38 21.01 -19.55
CA TRP A 349 2.13 20.19 -20.50
C TRP A 349 1.36 19.94 -21.79
N GLN A 350 0.11 19.50 -21.69
CA GLN A 350 -0.72 19.27 -22.88
C GLN A 350 -0.90 20.51 -23.73
N TRP A 351 -1.16 21.65 -23.09
CA TRP A 351 -1.24 22.93 -23.80
C TRP A 351 0.07 23.26 -24.53
N ARG A 352 1.21 22.93 -23.93
CA ARG A 352 2.51 23.13 -24.57
C ARG A 352 2.70 22.18 -25.76
N SER A 353 2.50 20.88 -25.57
CA SER A 353 2.68 19.86 -26.61
C SER A 353 1.73 20.04 -27.78
N LEU A 354 0.51 20.56 -27.57
CA LEU A 354 -0.46 20.75 -28.65
C LEU A 354 -0.29 22.05 -29.43
N MET A 355 0.41 23.04 -28.85
CA MET A 355 0.52 24.39 -29.44
C MET A 355 1.89 24.67 -30.04
N TYR A 356 2.94 24.00 -29.58
CA TYR A 356 4.32 24.31 -29.93
C TYR A 356 5.08 23.16 -30.61
N ASP A 357 4.53 21.95 -30.57
CA ASP A 357 4.96 20.79 -31.36
C ASP A 357 3.86 20.44 -32.38
#